data_AF-A0A0G3EEJ6-F1
#
_entry.id   AF-A0A0G3EEJ6-F1
#
_cell.length_a   1.000
_cell.length_b   1.000
_cell.length_c   1.000
_cell.angle_alpha   90.00
_cell.angle_beta   90.00
_cell.angle_gamma   90.00
#
_symmetry.space_group_name_H-M   'P 1'
#
loop_
_entity.id
_entity.type
_entity.pdbx_description
1 polymer ?
#
loop_
_entity_poly.entity_id
_entity_poly.type
_entity_poly.pdbx_seq_one_letter_code
_entity_poly.pdbx_strand_id
1 'polypeptide(L)'
;MNSDPQKQVGYLQQCLSSDKKPLGLFLGAGCPVSVRIEDGKKALIPDIAGLTEVVRKRLSDGKETKPLLGILDKHFKEDCRNDTTVEDMLSHIRALRVVAGGSKVRDLSADDLDKLDADICQIIHELVDQALPSSETPYHSTAVWADAVPREIPVEIFTTNYDLLMEQAFEDRRVPYFDGFAGSLSPFFDIRAMEEDKLPPRWARLWKLHGSVNWFQHVEKGVLRGSSGKSDLPRVIHPSHLKYDESRRMPYLAMIDRLRAFLKQPSSALVLCGYSFRDDHLNEVIMQGLQSTQTAIAFALLYDKLEEYKKAKDLALGRPNLSLLARDGGLVSGQEVQWPEKDSESVPTNNMTGLDWPPIDPADEQGKRITHFTLGDFAELGKFLRELVGQSRQSLEATNAE
;
A
#
# COMPACT_ATOMS: atom_id res chain seq x y z
N MET A 1 28.45 7.67 -8.46
CA MET A 1 28.11 7.93 -9.89
C MET A 1 26.73 7.41 -10.32
N ASN A 2 26.11 6.44 -9.63
CA ASN A 2 24.67 6.11 -9.73
C ASN A 2 23.88 6.47 -8.45
N SER A 3 24.52 7.27 -7.60
CA SER A 3 24.22 7.52 -6.18
C SER A 3 23.56 8.89 -5.93
N ASP A 4 23.20 9.60 -7.00
CA ASP A 4 22.61 10.93 -6.90
C ASP A 4 21.08 10.80 -6.80
N PRO A 5 20.45 11.31 -5.73
CA PRO A 5 19.01 11.21 -5.56
C PRO A 5 18.23 11.92 -6.69
N GLN A 6 18.77 12.96 -7.32
CA GLN A 6 18.14 13.59 -8.49
C GLN A 6 18.05 12.64 -9.68
N LYS A 7 19.09 11.83 -9.91
CA LYS A 7 19.06 10.81 -10.95
C LYS A 7 18.03 9.73 -10.65
N GLN A 8 17.86 9.35 -9.38
CA GLN A 8 16.86 8.36 -8.98
C GLN A 8 15.44 8.87 -9.23
N VAL A 9 15.14 10.13 -8.92
CA VAL A 9 13.86 10.75 -9.27
C VAL A 9 13.69 10.81 -10.79
N GLY A 10 14.74 11.17 -11.54
CA GLY A 10 14.70 11.16 -13.01
C GLY A 10 14.43 9.77 -13.61
N TYR A 11 15.01 8.71 -13.05
CA TYR A 11 14.72 7.33 -13.48
C TYR A 11 13.28 6.92 -13.16
N LEU A 12 12.75 7.29 -11.99
CA LEU A 12 11.35 7.07 -11.63
C LEU A 12 10.41 7.80 -12.59
N GLN A 13 10.68 9.07 -12.88
CA GLN A 13 9.95 9.89 -13.85
C GLN A 13 9.92 9.21 -15.22
N GLN A 14 11.08 8.80 -15.74
CA GLN A 14 11.17 8.12 -17.04
C GLN A 14 10.38 6.80 -17.05
N CYS A 15 10.41 6.03 -15.96
CA CYS A 15 9.65 4.78 -15.87
C CYS A 15 8.14 5.05 -15.87
N LEU A 16 7.66 5.96 -15.02
CA LEU A 16 6.23 6.23 -14.83
C LEU A 16 5.57 6.96 -16.00
N SER A 17 6.36 7.68 -16.81
CA SER A 17 5.91 8.32 -18.05
C SER A 17 5.92 7.39 -19.26
N SER A 18 6.43 6.15 -19.14
CA SER A 18 6.45 5.20 -20.26
C SER A 18 5.05 4.66 -20.58
N ASP A 19 4.75 4.53 -21.87
CA ASP A 19 3.51 4.01 -22.45
C ASP A 19 3.58 2.51 -22.85
N LYS A 20 4.81 1.99 -23.03
CA LYS A 20 5.08 0.65 -23.55
C LYS A 20 5.46 -0.40 -22.51
N LYS A 21 5.90 0.03 -21.32
CA LYS A 21 6.37 -0.88 -20.27
C LYS A 21 5.23 -1.26 -19.34
N PRO A 22 5.19 -2.50 -18.82
CA PRO A 22 4.29 -2.85 -17.73
C PRO A 22 4.63 -2.02 -16.49
N LEU A 23 3.65 -1.25 -16.00
CA LEU A 23 3.80 -0.41 -14.82
C LEU A 23 2.88 -0.89 -13.71
N GLY A 24 3.47 -1.05 -12.53
CA GLY A 24 2.81 -1.51 -11.32
C GLY A 24 3.01 -0.49 -10.20
N LEU A 25 1.95 -0.09 -9.51
CA LEU A 25 2.04 0.58 -8.22
C LEU A 25 1.62 -0.39 -7.12
N PHE A 26 2.42 -0.50 -6.07
CA PHE A 26 2.06 -1.23 -4.86
C PHE A 26 1.80 -0.22 -3.73
N LEU A 27 0.55 -0.12 -3.29
CA LEU A 27 0.12 0.78 -2.23
C LEU A 27 -0.08 0.00 -0.92
N GLY A 28 0.78 0.25 0.06
CA GLY A 28 0.69 -0.40 1.38
C GLY A 28 -0.11 0.39 2.41
N ALA A 29 -0.14 -0.12 3.65
CA ALA A 29 -0.90 0.44 4.77
C ALA A 29 -0.43 1.83 5.20
N GLY A 30 0.77 2.28 4.76
CA GLY A 30 1.23 3.64 4.97
C GLY A 30 0.57 4.69 4.06
N CYS A 31 -0.03 4.29 2.93
CA CYS A 31 -0.64 5.24 1.99
C CYS A 31 -1.83 6.01 2.59
N PRO A 32 -2.80 5.37 3.26
CA PRO A 32 -3.91 6.08 3.91
C PRO A 32 -3.46 7.09 4.98
N VAL A 33 -2.31 6.86 5.61
CA VAL A 33 -1.77 7.73 6.68
C VAL A 33 -1.42 9.13 6.16
N SER A 34 -1.01 9.22 4.89
CA SER A 34 -0.71 10.49 4.22
C SER A 34 -1.95 11.37 4.01
N VAL A 35 -3.15 10.78 4.00
CA VAL A 35 -4.40 11.52 3.91
C VAL A 35 -4.74 12.04 5.30
N ARG A 36 -4.48 13.33 5.53
CA ARG A 36 -4.75 13.97 6.81
C ARG A 36 -6.14 14.61 6.85
N ILE A 37 -6.83 14.43 7.97
CA ILE A 37 -8.10 15.06 8.33
C ILE A 37 -7.91 15.94 9.57
N GLU A 38 -8.94 16.71 9.95
CA GLU A 38 -8.92 17.60 11.12
C GLU A 38 -7.72 18.58 11.09
N ASP A 39 -7.62 19.36 10.01
CA ASP A 39 -6.54 20.35 9.78
C ASP A 39 -5.12 19.75 9.86
N GLY A 40 -4.94 18.52 9.38
CA GLY A 40 -3.62 17.89 9.32
C GLY A 40 -3.26 17.04 10.55
N LYS A 41 -4.09 17.07 11.62
CA LYS A 41 -3.74 16.49 12.92
C LYS A 41 -3.89 14.98 12.98
N LYS A 42 -4.79 14.41 12.19
CA LYS A 42 -5.15 13.01 12.27
C LYS A 42 -5.07 12.35 10.90
N ALA A 43 -4.53 11.13 10.85
CA ALA A 43 -4.57 10.30 9.65
C ALA A 43 -6.00 9.80 9.39
N LEU A 44 -6.41 9.68 8.13
CA LEU A 44 -7.72 9.13 7.75
C LEU A 44 -7.87 7.70 8.25
N ILE A 45 -6.91 6.85 7.92
CA ILE A 45 -6.78 5.48 8.44
C ILE A 45 -5.37 5.35 9.02
N PRO A 46 -5.22 4.92 10.29
CA PRO A 46 -3.91 4.72 10.90
C PRO A 46 -3.18 3.51 10.28
N ASP A 47 -1.86 3.48 10.44
CA ASP A 47 -1.07 2.29 10.13
C ASP A 47 -1.33 1.15 11.13
N ILE A 48 -0.62 0.03 10.99
CA ILE A 48 -0.80 -1.14 11.87
C ILE A 48 -0.50 -0.79 13.35
N ALA A 49 0.46 0.08 13.62
CA ALA A 49 0.79 0.50 14.99
C ALA A 49 -0.36 1.31 15.59
N GLY A 50 -0.83 2.36 14.90
CA GLY A 50 -1.96 3.16 15.36
C GLY A 50 -3.27 2.36 15.42
N LEU A 51 -3.49 1.41 14.50
CA LEU A 51 -4.62 0.49 14.54
C LEU A 51 -4.58 -0.38 15.81
N THR A 52 -3.41 -0.89 16.16
CA THR A 52 -3.20 -1.69 17.39
C THR A 52 -3.54 -0.88 18.64
N GLU A 53 -3.09 0.38 18.72
CA GLU A 53 -3.40 1.26 19.85
C GLU A 53 -4.91 1.50 20.00
N VAL A 54 -5.60 1.80 18.90
CA VAL A 54 -7.05 2.07 18.94
C VAL A 54 -7.84 0.81 19.31
N VAL A 55 -7.47 -0.35 18.76
CA VAL A 55 -8.10 -1.64 19.10
C VAL A 55 -7.93 -1.94 20.59
N ARG A 56 -6.70 -1.87 21.11
CA ARG A 56 -6.43 -2.10 22.54
C ARG A 56 -7.22 -1.15 23.42
N LYS A 57 -7.28 0.14 23.07
CA LYS A 57 -8.05 1.14 23.82
C LYS A 57 -9.54 0.78 23.85
N ARG A 58 -10.17 0.53 22.70
CA ARG A 58 -11.60 0.18 22.63
C ARG A 58 -11.92 -1.12 23.38
N LEU A 59 -11.08 -2.14 23.26
CA LEU A 59 -11.23 -3.38 24.02
C LEU A 59 -11.10 -3.14 25.54
N SER A 60 -10.23 -2.21 25.97
CA SER A 60 -10.06 -1.87 27.39
C SER A 60 -11.22 -1.05 27.99
N ASP A 61 -11.96 -0.34 27.14
CA ASP A 61 -13.15 0.43 27.52
C ASP A 61 -14.40 -0.46 27.63
N GLY A 62 -14.43 -1.60 26.93
CA GLY A 62 -15.52 -2.57 26.97
C GLY A 62 -15.55 -3.37 28.29
N LYS A 63 -16.71 -3.41 28.96
CA LYS A 63 -16.88 -4.09 30.26
C LYS A 63 -16.55 -5.59 30.21
N GLU A 64 -16.91 -6.24 29.12
CA GLU A 64 -16.73 -7.69 28.94
C GLU A 64 -15.41 -8.04 28.26
N THR A 65 -14.90 -7.18 27.38
CA THR A 65 -13.64 -7.38 26.65
C THR A 65 -12.40 -7.03 27.47
N LYS A 66 -12.50 -6.07 28.39
CA LYS A 66 -11.40 -5.66 29.27
C LYS A 66 -10.76 -6.80 30.06
N PRO A 67 -11.53 -7.67 30.77
CA PRO A 67 -10.93 -8.81 31.47
C PRO A 67 -10.28 -9.81 30.50
N LEU A 68 -10.90 -10.03 29.32
CA LEU A 68 -10.38 -10.94 28.29
C LEU A 68 -9.05 -10.42 27.70
N LEU A 69 -8.95 -9.11 27.45
CA LEU A 69 -7.71 -8.46 27.02
C LEU A 69 -6.62 -8.61 28.09
N GLY A 70 -6.96 -8.48 29.37
CA GLY A 70 -6.00 -8.69 30.47
C GLY A 70 -5.43 -10.12 30.52
N ILE A 71 -6.26 -11.13 30.22
CA ILE A 71 -5.81 -12.53 30.09
C ILE A 71 -4.91 -12.68 28.86
N LEU A 72 -5.29 -12.09 27.73
CA LEU A 72 -4.50 -12.13 26.49
C LEU A 72 -3.12 -11.48 26.67
N ASP A 73 -3.04 -10.33 27.34
CA ASP A 73 -1.77 -9.67 27.66
C ASP A 73 -0.89 -10.49 28.60
N LYS A 74 -1.51 -11.25 29.52
CA LYS A 74 -0.78 -12.20 30.37
C LYS A 74 -0.14 -13.30 29.52
N HIS A 75 -0.85 -13.84 28.51
CA HIS A 75 -0.28 -14.84 27.61
C HIS A 75 0.95 -14.31 26.89
N PHE A 76 0.87 -13.10 26.33
CA PHE A 76 1.99 -12.51 25.61
C PHE A 76 3.20 -12.26 26.52
N LYS A 77 2.99 -11.84 27.77
CA LYS A 77 4.07 -11.71 28.74
C LYS A 77 4.72 -13.05 29.10
N GLU A 78 3.92 -14.09 29.31
CA GLU A 78 4.43 -15.45 29.58
C GLU A 78 5.21 -16.02 28.39
N ASP A 79 4.81 -15.66 27.17
CA ASP A 79 5.44 -16.11 25.93
C ASP A 79 6.62 -15.20 25.51
N CYS A 80 7.06 -14.28 26.37
CA CYS A 80 8.14 -13.31 26.12
C CYS A 80 7.92 -12.41 24.88
N ARG A 81 6.67 -12.04 24.60
CA ARG A 81 6.27 -11.16 23.49
C ARG A 81 5.81 -9.80 24.02
N ASN A 82 6.66 -8.78 23.91
CA ASN A 82 6.40 -7.47 24.51
C ASN A 82 5.76 -6.45 23.54
N ASP A 83 5.98 -6.58 22.23
CA ASP A 83 5.50 -5.64 21.21
C ASP A 83 4.49 -6.33 20.27
N THR A 84 3.30 -6.62 20.78
CA THR A 84 2.28 -7.37 20.04
C THR A 84 1.33 -6.45 19.29
N THR A 85 1.32 -6.62 17.96
CA THR A 85 0.43 -5.94 17.03
C THR A 85 -0.99 -6.54 17.07
N VAL A 86 -1.95 -5.85 16.46
CA VAL A 86 -3.29 -6.41 16.22
C VAL A 86 -3.23 -7.72 15.42
N GLU A 87 -2.23 -7.86 14.54
CA GLU A 87 -2.02 -9.09 13.77
C GLU A 87 -1.63 -10.25 14.69
N ASP A 88 -0.75 -9.99 15.66
CA ASP A 88 -0.33 -10.95 16.66
C ASP A 88 -1.49 -11.36 17.58
N MET A 89 -2.34 -10.40 17.95
CA MET A 89 -3.55 -10.64 18.75
C MET A 89 -4.49 -11.60 18.02
N LEU A 90 -4.88 -11.29 16.79
CA LEU A 90 -5.78 -12.14 15.99
C LEU A 90 -5.17 -13.52 15.73
N SER A 91 -3.88 -13.57 15.44
CA SER A 91 -3.17 -14.84 15.28
C SER A 91 -3.27 -15.73 16.51
N HIS A 92 -3.01 -15.14 17.68
CA HIS A 92 -3.03 -15.86 18.95
C HIS A 92 -4.44 -16.32 19.29
N ILE A 93 -5.43 -15.43 19.17
CA ILE A 93 -6.84 -15.73 19.43
C ILE A 93 -7.31 -16.91 18.56
N ARG A 94 -7.06 -16.85 17.26
CA ARG A 94 -7.47 -17.90 16.32
C ARG A 94 -6.74 -19.22 16.55
N ALA A 95 -5.45 -19.18 16.90
CA ALA A 95 -4.70 -20.38 17.25
C ALA A 95 -5.26 -21.05 18.52
N LEU A 96 -5.57 -20.27 19.56
CA LEU A 96 -6.22 -20.78 20.76
C LEU A 96 -7.61 -21.35 20.45
N ARG A 97 -8.36 -20.71 19.54
CA ARG A 97 -9.73 -21.12 19.19
C ARG A 97 -9.79 -22.50 18.55
N VAL A 98 -8.77 -22.87 17.76
CA VAL A 98 -8.62 -24.21 17.17
C VAL A 98 -8.45 -25.28 18.25
N VAL A 99 -7.81 -24.94 19.38
CA VAL A 99 -7.51 -25.88 20.47
C VAL A 99 -8.57 -25.87 21.58
N ALA A 100 -9.35 -24.79 21.71
CA ALA A 100 -10.30 -24.55 22.80
C ALA A 100 -11.33 -25.69 23.01
N GLY A 101 -11.78 -26.36 21.94
CA GLY A 101 -12.74 -27.46 22.04
C GLY A 101 -13.98 -27.06 22.88
N GLY A 102 -14.43 -27.96 23.77
CA GLY A 102 -15.49 -27.66 24.75
C GLY A 102 -14.98 -27.19 26.13
N SER A 103 -13.69 -26.94 26.26
CA SER A 103 -13.03 -26.57 27.52
C SER A 103 -12.46 -25.15 27.43
N LYS A 104 -11.80 -24.69 28.50
CA LYS A 104 -10.97 -23.47 28.45
C LYS A 104 -9.55 -23.81 28.01
N VAL A 105 -8.93 -22.94 27.23
CA VAL A 105 -7.51 -22.99 26.88
C VAL A 105 -6.86 -21.69 27.33
N ARG A 106 -5.84 -21.83 28.19
CA ARG A 106 -5.17 -20.71 28.88
C ARG A 106 -6.22 -19.69 29.40
N ASP A 107 -7.12 -20.17 30.25
CA ASP A 107 -8.16 -19.37 30.90
C ASP A 107 -9.24 -18.73 29.99
N LEU A 108 -9.20 -18.91 28.67
CA LEU A 108 -10.20 -18.43 27.71
C LEU A 108 -11.08 -19.57 27.16
N SER A 109 -12.40 -19.37 27.10
CA SER A 109 -13.32 -20.30 26.44
C SER A 109 -13.42 -20.06 24.93
N ALA A 110 -14.02 -20.99 24.20
CA ALA A 110 -14.30 -20.83 22.78
C ALA A 110 -15.15 -19.57 22.49
N ASP A 111 -16.18 -19.32 23.30
CA ASP A 111 -17.06 -18.16 23.15
C ASP A 111 -16.32 -16.84 23.45
N ASP A 112 -15.40 -16.83 24.43
CA ASP A 112 -14.56 -15.66 24.72
C ASP A 112 -13.65 -15.31 23.54
N LEU A 113 -13.08 -16.33 22.89
CA LEU A 113 -12.19 -16.19 21.75
C LEU A 113 -12.96 -15.73 20.50
N ASP A 114 -14.13 -16.32 20.23
CA ASP A 114 -14.99 -15.92 19.11
C ASP A 114 -15.46 -14.47 19.27
N LYS A 115 -15.76 -14.06 20.50
CA LYS A 115 -16.14 -12.69 20.82
C LYS A 115 -14.97 -11.71 20.63
N LEU A 116 -13.79 -12.04 21.14
CA LEU A 116 -12.60 -11.21 20.93
C LEU A 116 -12.27 -11.05 19.44
N ASP A 117 -12.33 -12.13 18.66
CA ASP A 117 -12.09 -12.09 17.22
C ASP A 117 -13.11 -11.18 16.52
N ALA A 118 -14.40 -11.37 16.82
CA ALA A 118 -15.48 -10.56 16.24
C ALA A 118 -15.35 -9.08 16.60
N ASP A 119 -15.09 -8.74 17.87
CA ASP A 119 -14.95 -7.36 18.33
C ASP A 119 -13.72 -6.68 17.70
N ILE A 120 -12.57 -7.37 17.61
CA ILE A 120 -11.39 -6.84 16.93
C ILE A 120 -11.68 -6.62 15.44
N CYS A 121 -12.28 -7.60 14.77
CA CYS A 121 -12.60 -7.49 13.34
C CYS A 121 -13.58 -6.35 13.06
N GLN A 122 -14.59 -6.16 13.92
CA GLN A 122 -15.55 -5.07 13.83
C GLN A 122 -14.88 -3.71 14.02
N ILE A 123 -14.00 -3.57 15.02
CA ILE A 123 -13.24 -2.33 15.25
C ILE A 123 -12.35 -2.01 14.04
N ILE A 124 -11.64 -3.01 13.49
CA ILE A 124 -10.81 -2.81 12.29
C ILE A 124 -11.68 -2.35 11.12
N HIS A 125 -12.82 -3.04 10.89
CA HIS A 125 -13.74 -2.70 9.81
C HIS A 125 -14.21 -1.24 9.90
N GLU A 126 -14.66 -0.78 11.06
CA GLU A 126 -15.07 0.61 11.28
C GLU A 126 -13.95 1.63 11.05
N LEU A 127 -12.71 1.27 11.38
CA LEU A 127 -11.56 2.16 11.23
C LEU A 127 -11.09 2.28 9.78
N VAL A 128 -11.25 1.23 8.98
CA VAL A 128 -10.84 1.23 7.56
C VAL A 128 -11.97 1.59 6.60
N ASP A 129 -13.23 1.46 7.02
CA ASP A 129 -14.42 1.89 6.26
C ASP A 129 -14.56 3.42 6.35
N GLN A 130 -13.67 4.11 5.64
CA GLN A 130 -13.59 5.56 5.57
C GLN A 130 -13.68 6.00 4.10
N ALA A 131 -14.30 7.16 3.88
CA ALA A 131 -14.33 7.82 2.58
C ALA A 131 -13.23 8.89 2.51
N LEU A 132 -12.72 9.13 1.30
CA LEU A 132 -11.80 10.23 1.04
C LEU A 132 -12.46 11.58 1.39
N PRO A 133 -11.74 12.47 2.12
CA PRO A 133 -12.32 13.71 2.64
C PRO A 133 -12.51 14.80 1.56
N SER A 134 -11.87 14.64 0.40
CA SER A 134 -11.93 15.58 -0.71
C SER A 134 -11.63 14.87 -2.03
N SER A 135 -11.83 15.56 -3.14
CA SER A 135 -11.50 15.07 -4.48
C SER A 135 -10.05 15.32 -4.91
N GLU A 136 -9.21 15.89 -4.04
CA GLU A 136 -7.82 16.28 -4.32
C GLU A 136 -6.86 15.62 -3.33
N THR A 137 -6.92 14.29 -3.26
CA THR A 137 -6.01 13.48 -2.43
C THR A 137 -4.96 12.76 -3.30
N PRO A 138 -3.92 12.17 -2.70
CA PRO A 138 -2.90 11.43 -3.46
C PRO A 138 -3.47 10.23 -4.25
N TYR A 139 -4.57 9.64 -3.77
CA TYR A 139 -5.32 8.62 -4.51
C TYR A 139 -5.92 9.19 -5.80
N HIS A 140 -6.49 10.40 -5.75
CA HIS A 140 -7.01 11.08 -6.94
C HIS A 140 -5.90 11.43 -7.93
N SER A 141 -4.73 11.85 -7.44
CA SER A 141 -3.57 12.07 -8.32
C SER A 141 -3.12 10.78 -9.00
N THR A 142 -3.09 9.66 -8.27
CA THR A 142 -2.80 8.34 -8.82
C THR A 142 -3.83 7.93 -9.89
N ALA A 143 -5.12 8.12 -9.63
CA ALA A 143 -6.19 7.83 -10.58
C ALA A 143 -6.03 8.64 -11.88
N VAL A 144 -5.80 9.94 -11.77
CA VAL A 144 -5.59 10.81 -12.94
C VAL A 144 -4.33 10.42 -13.71
N TRP A 145 -3.25 10.06 -13.03
CA TRP A 145 -2.02 9.57 -13.69
C TRP A 145 -2.21 8.24 -14.43
N ALA A 146 -3.04 7.34 -13.91
CA ALA A 146 -3.34 6.07 -14.55
C ALA A 146 -4.05 6.26 -15.90
N ASP A 147 -5.01 7.20 -16.01
CA ASP A 147 -5.76 7.50 -17.25
C ASP A 147 -5.03 8.51 -18.18
N ALA A 148 -4.09 9.29 -17.67
CA ALA A 148 -3.51 10.42 -18.40
C ALA A 148 -2.71 10.04 -19.66
N VAL A 149 -2.03 8.89 -19.65
CA VAL A 149 -1.23 8.42 -20.78
C VAL A 149 -1.97 7.26 -21.43
N PRO A 150 -2.24 7.28 -22.74
CA PRO A 150 -2.82 6.15 -23.45
C PRO A 150 -1.74 5.05 -23.53
N ARG A 151 -1.79 4.09 -22.60
CA ARG A 151 -0.84 2.99 -22.52
C ARG A 151 -1.33 1.78 -23.30
N GLU A 152 -0.41 1.07 -23.94
CA GLU A 152 -0.72 -0.23 -24.57
C GLU A 152 -1.03 -1.29 -23.52
N ILE A 153 -0.34 -1.20 -22.38
CA ILE A 153 -0.49 -2.10 -21.23
C ILE A 153 -1.15 -1.31 -20.11
N PRO A 154 -2.30 -1.75 -19.58
CA PRO A 154 -2.96 -1.06 -18.49
C PRO A 154 -2.08 -1.01 -17.24
N VAL A 155 -2.15 0.10 -16.51
CA VAL A 155 -1.50 0.24 -15.20
C VAL A 155 -2.11 -0.76 -14.22
N GLU A 156 -1.27 -1.48 -13.50
CA GLU A 156 -1.71 -2.38 -12.43
C GLU A 156 -1.43 -1.75 -11.06
N ILE A 157 -2.45 -1.66 -10.22
CA ILE A 157 -2.35 -1.22 -8.84
C ILE A 157 -2.56 -2.44 -7.95
N PHE A 158 -1.55 -2.75 -7.15
CA PHE A 158 -1.59 -3.77 -6.12
C PHE A 158 -1.74 -3.06 -4.77
N THR A 159 -2.54 -3.61 -3.86
CA THR A 159 -2.62 -3.07 -2.51
C THR A 159 -2.94 -4.14 -1.48
N THR A 160 -2.40 -3.96 -0.28
CA THR A 160 -2.72 -4.76 0.90
C THR A 160 -3.82 -4.15 1.74
N ASN A 161 -4.35 -2.99 1.33
CA ASN A 161 -5.28 -2.21 2.12
C ASN A 161 -6.71 -2.71 1.94
N TYR A 162 -7.45 -2.78 3.05
CA TYR A 162 -8.83 -3.27 3.08
C TYR A 162 -9.85 -2.21 2.65
N ASP A 163 -9.48 -0.93 2.78
CA ASP A 163 -10.30 0.24 2.45
C ASP A 163 -10.68 0.30 0.96
N LEU A 164 -11.57 1.24 0.61
CA LEU A 164 -12.05 1.47 -0.76
C LEU A 164 -11.53 2.78 -1.37
N LEU A 165 -10.43 3.33 -0.83
CA LEU A 165 -9.99 4.69 -1.18
C LEU A 165 -9.54 4.78 -2.65
N MET A 166 -8.91 3.74 -3.19
CA MET A 166 -8.47 3.75 -4.59
C MET A 166 -9.66 3.60 -5.56
N GLU A 167 -10.62 2.73 -5.25
CA GLU A 167 -11.87 2.58 -6.00
C GLU A 167 -12.64 3.90 -6.03
N GLN A 168 -12.82 4.53 -4.86
CA GLN A 168 -13.47 5.83 -4.76
C GLN A 168 -12.76 6.87 -5.64
N ALA A 169 -11.43 6.96 -5.58
CA ALA A 169 -10.68 7.91 -6.39
C ALA A 169 -10.77 7.64 -7.90
N PHE A 170 -10.85 6.38 -8.33
CA PHE A 170 -11.11 6.04 -9.72
C PHE A 170 -12.50 6.49 -10.17
N GLU A 171 -13.52 6.22 -9.36
CA GLU A 171 -14.91 6.59 -9.66
C GLU A 171 -15.11 8.12 -9.67
N ASP A 172 -14.57 8.83 -8.67
CA ASP A 172 -14.62 10.29 -8.58
C ASP A 172 -13.97 10.97 -9.79
N ARG A 173 -12.92 10.34 -10.37
CA ARG A 173 -12.22 10.83 -11.57
C ARG A 173 -12.74 10.23 -12.87
N ARG A 174 -13.76 9.37 -12.82
CA ARG A 174 -14.32 8.66 -13.99
C ARG A 174 -13.26 7.87 -14.76
N VAL A 175 -12.32 7.28 -14.03
CA VAL A 175 -11.29 6.40 -14.56
C VAL A 175 -11.79 4.97 -14.46
N PRO A 176 -12.02 4.28 -15.58
CA PRO A 176 -12.55 2.93 -15.54
C PRO A 176 -11.48 1.97 -15.02
N TYR A 177 -11.91 0.99 -14.22
CA TYR A 177 -11.01 0.03 -13.61
C TYR A 177 -11.64 -1.36 -13.55
N PHE A 178 -10.78 -2.37 -13.47
CA PHE A 178 -11.16 -3.75 -13.20
C PHE A 178 -10.45 -4.25 -11.95
N ASP A 179 -11.21 -4.73 -10.97
CA ASP A 179 -10.69 -5.21 -9.68
C ASP A 179 -10.82 -6.72 -9.46
N GLY A 180 -11.12 -7.47 -10.53
CA GLY A 180 -11.43 -8.89 -10.46
C GLY A 180 -12.94 -9.19 -10.40
N PHE A 181 -13.79 -8.20 -10.19
CA PHE A 181 -15.24 -8.34 -10.22
C PHE A 181 -15.84 -7.68 -11.46
N ALA A 182 -16.92 -8.26 -11.98
CA ALA A 182 -17.69 -7.65 -13.06
C ALA A 182 -18.58 -6.54 -12.49
N GLY A 183 -18.41 -5.31 -12.98
CA GLY A 183 -19.10 -4.11 -12.52
C GLY A 183 -18.23 -3.21 -11.63
N SER A 184 -18.67 -1.99 -11.38
CA SER A 184 -18.04 -1.02 -10.46
C SER A 184 -18.88 -0.84 -9.18
N LEU A 185 -18.34 -0.16 -8.17
CA LEU A 185 -19.08 0.14 -6.94
C LEU A 185 -20.11 1.24 -7.21
N SER A 186 -19.68 2.32 -7.87
CA SER A 186 -20.48 3.45 -8.34
C SER A 186 -20.22 3.66 -9.83
N PRO A 187 -21.06 3.10 -10.74
CA PRO A 187 -20.84 3.23 -12.17
C PRO A 187 -21.02 4.67 -12.66
N PHE A 188 -20.20 5.07 -13.63
CA PHE A 188 -20.31 6.35 -14.32
C PHE A 188 -20.49 6.11 -15.83
N PHE A 189 -21.10 7.10 -16.49
CA PHE A 189 -21.34 7.05 -17.93
C PHE A 189 -20.03 7.34 -18.69
N ASP A 190 -19.61 6.38 -19.53
CA ASP A 190 -18.36 6.43 -20.27
C ASP A 190 -18.61 6.54 -21.79
N ILE A 191 -18.69 7.78 -22.27
CA ILE A 191 -18.93 8.08 -23.69
C ILE A 191 -17.81 7.54 -24.57
N ARG A 192 -16.55 7.62 -24.11
CA ARG A 192 -15.38 7.18 -24.91
C ARG A 192 -15.45 5.69 -25.22
N ALA A 193 -15.80 4.88 -24.22
CA ALA A 193 -15.96 3.44 -24.43
C ALA A 193 -17.12 3.11 -25.39
N MET A 194 -18.19 3.92 -25.40
CA MET A 194 -19.30 3.74 -26.35
C MET A 194 -18.92 4.12 -27.78
N GLU A 195 -18.06 5.12 -27.97
CA GLU A 195 -17.60 5.54 -29.29
C GLU A 195 -16.55 4.59 -29.88
N GLU A 196 -15.67 4.02 -29.05
CA GLU A 196 -14.55 3.18 -29.47
C GLU A 196 -14.94 1.69 -29.69
N ASP A 197 -16.13 1.26 -29.26
CA ASP A 197 -16.70 -0.11 -29.36
C ASP A 197 -15.75 -1.25 -28.91
N LYS A 198 -14.77 -0.91 -28.07
CA LYS A 198 -13.81 -1.83 -27.44
C LYS A 198 -13.67 -1.43 -25.99
N LEU A 199 -13.53 -2.40 -25.09
CA LEU A 199 -13.10 -2.13 -23.72
C LEU A 199 -11.70 -1.49 -23.79
N PRO A 200 -11.57 -0.18 -23.49
CA PRO A 200 -10.35 0.52 -23.84
C PRO A 200 -9.17 0.08 -22.95
N PRO A 201 -7.96 -0.07 -23.51
CA PRO A 201 -6.77 -0.50 -22.77
C PRO A 201 -6.38 0.46 -21.63
N ARG A 202 -7.01 1.64 -21.56
CA ARG A 202 -6.89 2.60 -20.45
C ARG A 202 -7.50 2.13 -19.13
N TRP A 203 -8.24 1.01 -19.11
CA TRP A 203 -8.83 0.50 -17.87
C TRP A 203 -7.75 0.08 -16.88
N ALA A 204 -7.62 0.80 -15.79
CA ALA A 204 -6.67 0.43 -14.74
C ALA A 204 -7.05 -0.93 -14.13
N ARG A 205 -6.07 -1.67 -13.62
CA ARG A 205 -6.31 -2.92 -12.89
C ARG A 205 -6.03 -2.69 -11.42
N LEU A 206 -6.92 -3.13 -10.54
CA LEU A 206 -6.76 -3.02 -9.09
C LEU A 206 -6.80 -4.41 -8.46
N TRP A 207 -5.77 -4.75 -7.69
CA TRP A 207 -5.64 -6.07 -7.09
C TRP A 207 -5.48 -5.94 -5.57
N LYS A 208 -6.55 -6.26 -4.84
CA LYS A 208 -6.60 -6.29 -3.37
C LYS A 208 -6.02 -7.61 -2.85
N LEU A 209 -4.73 -7.60 -2.50
CA LEU A 209 -3.97 -8.81 -2.14
C LEU A 209 -4.45 -9.47 -0.84
N HIS A 210 -4.91 -8.67 0.12
CA HIS A 210 -5.44 -9.14 1.41
C HIS A 210 -6.97 -9.12 1.49
N GLY A 211 -7.65 -8.81 0.38
CA GLY A 211 -9.09 -8.60 0.36
C GLY A 211 -9.52 -7.18 0.63
N SER A 212 -10.83 -7.01 0.75
CA SER A 212 -11.46 -5.71 0.94
C SER A 212 -12.69 -5.82 1.84
N VAL A 213 -13.02 -4.75 2.54
CA VAL A 213 -14.15 -4.68 3.46
C VAL A 213 -15.51 -4.93 2.81
N ASN A 214 -15.63 -4.72 1.50
CA ASN A 214 -16.87 -4.93 0.76
C ASN A 214 -16.97 -6.33 0.11
N TRP A 215 -16.02 -7.24 0.37
CA TRP A 215 -16.09 -8.61 -0.11
C TRP A 215 -16.82 -9.49 0.88
N PHE A 216 -17.69 -10.36 0.39
CA PHE A 216 -18.38 -11.33 1.22
C PHE A 216 -18.61 -12.65 0.50
N GLN A 217 -18.73 -13.73 1.27
CA GLN A 217 -19.05 -15.05 0.76
C GLN A 217 -20.56 -15.26 0.83
N HIS A 218 -21.18 -15.44 -0.34
CA HIS A 218 -22.53 -15.95 -0.45
C HIS A 218 -22.49 -17.49 -0.57
N VAL A 219 -23.40 -18.18 0.12
CA VAL A 219 -23.42 -19.66 0.20
C VAL A 219 -23.50 -20.29 -1.19
N GLU A 220 -24.37 -19.76 -2.06
CA GLU A 220 -24.63 -20.32 -3.39
C GLU A 220 -23.90 -19.62 -4.55
N LYS A 221 -23.57 -18.33 -4.39
CA LYS A 221 -23.13 -17.46 -5.50
C LYS A 221 -21.61 -17.23 -5.51
N GLY A 222 -20.90 -17.84 -4.56
CA GLY A 222 -19.47 -17.63 -4.43
C GLY A 222 -19.13 -16.30 -3.76
N VAL A 223 -18.02 -15.71 -4.18
CA VAL A 223 -17.51 -14.45 -3.64
C VAL A 223 -18.16 -13.29 -4.39
N LEU A 224 -18.78 -12.39 -3.65
CA LEU A 224 -19.45 -11.19 -4.17
C LEU A 224 -18.85 -9.94 -3.55
N ARG A 225 -19.08 -8.80 -4.22
CA ARG A 225 -18.71 -7.47 -3.77
C ARG A 225 -19.96 -6.61 -3.63
N GLY A 226 -20.09 -5.87 -2.52
CA GLY A 226 -21.21 -4.96 -2.26
C GLY A 226 -21.46 -4.78 -0.77
N SER A 227 -22.64 -4.23 -0.43
CA SER A 227 -23.10 -4.19 0.95
C SER A 227 -23.57 -5.59 1.37
N SER A 228 -22.99 -6.15 2.42
CA SER A 228 -23.36 -7.48 2.94
C SER A 228 -24.83 -7.50 3.41
N GLY A 229 -25.55 -8.57 3.07
CA GLY A 229 -26.82 -8.90 3.71
C GLY A 229 -26.60 -9.47 5.12
N LYS A 230 -27.63 -9.50 5.95
CA LYS A 230 -27.55 -10.02 7.35
C LYS A 230 -27.04 -11.47 7.49
N SER A 231 -26.98 -12.25 6.40
CA SER A 231 -26.55 -13.65 6.37
C SER A 231 -25.18 -13.87 5.72
N ASP A 232 -24.51 -12.83 5.23
CA ASP A 232 -23.28 -12.97 4.46
C ASP A 232 -22.04 -12.90 5.37
N LEU A 233 -21.05 -13.78 5.10
CA LEU A 233 -19.79 -13.80 5.85
C LEU A 233 -18.77 -12.84 5.20
N PRO A 234 -18.24 -11.84 5.94
CA PRO A 234 -17.20 -10.96 5.42
C PRO A 234 -15.97 -11.75 4.93
N ARG A 235 -15.42 -11.35 3.77
CA ARG A 235 -14.22 -11.92 3.15
C ARG A 235 -13.10 -10.89 3.20
N VAL A 236 -12.61 -10.65 4.41
CA VAL A 236 -11.40 -9.89 4.69
C VAL A 236 -10.37 -10.86 5.24
N ILE A 237 -9.18 -10.97 4.64
CA ILE A 237 -8.07 -11.65 5.33
C ILE A 237 -7.62 -10.68 6.39
N HIS A 238 -8.03 -10.92 7.63
CA HIS A 238 -7.43 -10.19 8.72
C HIS A 238 -6.00 -10.66 8.91
N PRO A 239 -5.07 -9.74 9.21
CA PRO A 239 -3.68 -10.12 9.35
C PRO A 239 -3.56 -11.06 10.55
N SER A 240 -3.24 -12.31 10.29
CA SER A 240 -3.12 -13.36 11.30
C SER A 240 -2.17 -14.45 10.81
N HIS A 241 -1.66 -15.34 11.66
CA HIS A 241 -0.84 -16.47 11.24
C HIS A 241 -1.60 -17.46 10.34
N LEU A 242 -2.94 -17.48 10.42
CA LEU A 242 -3.80 -18.22 9.48
C LEU A 242 -3.89 -17.55 8.09
N LYS A 243 -3.39 -16.32 7.93
CA LYS A 243 -3.32 -15.63 6.62
C LYS A 243 -2.62 -16.48 5.57
N TYR A 244 -1.67 -17.31 5.97
CA TYR A 244 -0.93 -18.15 5.04
C TYR A 244 -1.87 -19.14 4.34
N ASP A 245 -2.72 -19.83 5.10
CA ASP A 245 -3.70 -20.77 4.55
C ASP A 245 -4.86 -20.04 3.85
N GLU A 246 -5.29 -18.88 4.37
CA GLU A 246 -6.35 -18.07 3.76
C GLU A 246 -5.92 -17.45 2.42
N SER A 247 -4.67 -16.99 2.31
CA SER A 247 -4.10 -16.41 1.08
C SER A 247 -4.02 -17.40 -0.08
N ARG A 248 -4.09 -18.70 0.21
CA ARG A 248 -4.10 -19.80 -0.77
C ARG A 248 -5.52 -20.19 -1.20
N ARG A 249 -6.55 -19.52 -0.68
CA ARG A 249 -7.94 -19.71 -1.11
C ARG A 249 -8.32 -18.66 -2.15
N MET A 250 -9.32 -19.00 -2.97
CA MET A 250 -9.96 -18.01 -3.84
C MET A 250 -10.73 -16.99 -2.99
N PRO A 251 -10.72 -15.69 -3.34
CA PRO A 251 -10.13 -15.09 -4.55
C PRO A 251 -8.66 -14.65 -4.39
N TYR A 252 -8.10 -14.69 -3.18
CA TYR A 252 -6.79 -14.14 -2.84
C TYR A 252 -5.64 -14.76 -3.62
N LEU A 253 -5.71 -16.07 -3.85
CA LEU A 253 -4.74 -16.78 -4.70
C LEU A 253 -4.67 -16.14 -6.09
N ALA A 254 -5.82 -15.83 -6.70
CA ALA A 254 -5.87 -15.19 -8.01
C ALA A 254 -5.30 -13.76 -7.98
N MET A 255 -5.51 -13.00 -6.91
CA MET A 255 -4.95 -11.65 -6.74
C MET A 255 -3.43 -11.69 -6.64
N ILE A 256 -2.87 -12.61 -5.85
CA ILE A 256 -1.42 -12.81 -5.72
C ILE A 256 -0.82 -13.33 -7.04
N ASP A 257 -1.53 -14.20 -7.75
CA ASP A 257 -1.10 -14.68 -9.06
C ASP A 257 -1.02 -13.56 -10.10
N ARG A 258 -1.83 -12.49 -9.98
CA ARG A 258 -1.67 -11.29 -10.80
C ARG A 258 -0.35 -10.58 -10.52
N LEU A 259 0.05 -10.43 -9.25
CA LEU A 259 1.35 -9.86 -8.89
C LEU A 259 2.51 -10.71 -9.42
N ARG A 260 2.41 -12.03 -9.30
CA ARG A 260 3.39 -12.97 -9.88
C ARG A 260 3.46 -12.84 -11.40
N ALA A 261 2.32 -12.77 -12.07
CA ALA A 261 2.23 -12.65 -13.51
C ALA A 261 2.81 -11.31 -14.00
N PHE A 262 2.54 -10.22 -13.28
CA PHE A 262 3.08 -8.90 -13.56
C PHE A 262 4.61 -8.90 -13.51
N LEU A 263 5.22 -9.41 -12.43
CA LEU A 263 6.67 -9.46 -12.27
C LEU A 263 7.38 -10.45 -13.21
N LYS A 264 6.64 -11.36 -13.85
CA LYS A 264 7.15 -12.22 -14.92
C LYS A 264 7.26 -11.51 -16.28
N GLN A 265 6.62 -10.36 -16.43
CA GLN A 265 6.67 -9.62 -17.69
C GLN A 265 8.05 -8.96 -17.87
N PRO A 266 8.63 -9.02 -19.07
CA PRO A 266 9.94 -8.42 -19.31
C PRO A 266 9.87 -6.90 -19.13
N SER A 267 10.89 -6.33 -18.49
CA SER A 267 10.98 -4.88 -18.23
C SER A 267 9.82 -4.29 -17.41
N SER A 268 9.10 -5.11 -16.63
CA SER A 268 8.08 -4.60 -15.70
C SER A 268 8.72 -3.71 -14.63
N ALA A 269 8.11 -2.56 -14.34
CA ALA A 269 8.54 -1.69 -13.24
C ALA A 269 7.46 -1.65 -12.15
N LEU A 270 7.83 -2.06 -10.93
CA LEU A 270 6.98 -2.00 -9.74
C LEU A 270 7.45 -0.87 -8.82
N VAL A 271 6.59 0.09 -8.49
CA VAL A 271 6.89 1.13 -7.49
C VAL A 271 6.08 0.84 -6.25
N LEU A 272 6.75 0.61 -5.12
CA LEU A 272 6.14 0.34 -3.82
C LEU A 272 6.16 1.61 -2.97
N CYS A 273 5.01 2.01 -2.44
CA CYS A 273 4.85 3.13 -1.53
C CYS A 273 4.02 2.70 -0.32
N GLY A 274 4.39 3.18 0.88
CA GLY A 274 3.68 2.83 2.12
C GLY A 274 3.79 1.36 2.53
N TYR A 275 4.76 0.60 2.00
CA TYR A 275 4.97 -0.82 2.30
C TYR A 275 6.19 -1.02 3.20
N SER A 276 5.99 -1.66 4.35
CA SER A 276 7.00 -1.81 5.41
C SER A 276 7.87 -3.08 5.28
N PHE A 277 7.62 -3.93 4.28
CA PHE A 277 8.25 -5.25 4.13
C PHE A 277 8.05 -6.20 5.32
N ARG A 278 7.06 -5.95 6.18
CA ARG A 278 6.72 -6.87 7.28
C ARG A 278 6.04 -8.16 6.79
N ASP A 279 5.40 -8.15 5.61
CA ASP A 279 4.74 -9.33 5.06
C ASP A 279 5.70 -10.27 4.32
N ASP A 280 6.07 -11.38 4.96
CA ASP A 280 6.97 -12.38 4.37
C ASP A 280 6.46 -13.02 3.08
N HIS A 281 5.16 -13.31 2.98
CA HIS A 281 4.62 -13.99 1.82
C HIS A 281 4.66 -13.09 0.58
N LEU A 282 4.30 -11.82 0.73
CA LEU A 282 4.40 -10.86 -0.38
C LEU A 282 5.85 -10.55 -0.73
N ASN A 283 6.75 -10.46 0.27
CA ASN A 283 8.18 -10.32 0.01
C ASN A 283 8.71 -11.49 -0.82
N GLU A 284 8.38 -12.74 -0.48
CA GLU A 284 8.78 -13.91 -1.24
C GLU A 284 8.28 -13.85 -2.69
N VAL A 285 7.03 -13.46 -2.91
CA VAL A 285 6.45 -13.31 -4.26
C VAL A 285 7.21 -12.26 -5.07
N ILE A 286 7.48 -11.08 -4.47
CA ILE A 286 8.22 -10.00 -5.14
C ILE A 286 9.65 -10.45 -5.44
N MET A 287 10.33 -11.07 -4.47
CA MET A 287 11.71 -11.52 -4.64
C MET A 287 11.81 -12.62 -5.69
N GLN A 288 10.92 -13.60 -5.69
CA GLN A 288 10.91 -14.65 -6.71
C GLN A 288 10.67 -14.07 -8.11
N GLY A 289 9.73 -13.13 -8.25
CA GLY A 289 9.47 -12.42 -9.50
C GLY A 289 10.73 -11.72 -10.03
N LEU A 290 11.36 -10.90 -9.19
CA LEU A 290 12.61 -10.22 -9.48
C LEU A 290 13.79 -11.18 -9.74
N GLN A 291 13.76 -12.40 -9.18
CA GLN A 291 14.77 -13.44 -9.49
C GLN A 291 14.60 -13.98 -10.89
N SER A 292 13.36 -14.33 -11.21
CA SER A 292 13.02 -15.02 -12.45
C SER A 292 13.12 -14.11 -13.66
N THR A 293 12.96 -12.80 -13.46
CA THR A 293 12.94 -11.79 -14.50
C THR A 293 13.99 -10.73 -14.20
N GLN A 294 15.22 -10.91 -14.69
CA GLN A 294 16.33 -9.98 -14.42
C GLN A 294 16.08 -8.56 -14.96
N THR A 295 15.21 -8.41 -15.96
CA THR A 295 14.82 -7.11 -16.53
C THR A 295 13.70 -6.42 -15.75
N ALA A 296 12.99 -7.12 -14.87
CA ALA A 296 12.02 -6.52 -13.98
C ALA A 296 12.75 -5.69 -12.91
N ILE A 297 12.23 -4.51 -12.62
CA ILE A 297 12.78 -3.58 -11.63
C ILE A 297 11.72 -3.24 -10.59
N ALA A 298 12.15 -3.07 -9.34
CA ALA A 298 11.30 -2.60 -8.27
C ALA A 298 11.93 -1.40 -7.54
N PHE A 299 11.14 -0.38 -7.27
CA PHE A 299 11.53 0.78 -6.48
C PHE A 299 10.68 0.82 -5.21
N ALA A 300 11.29 0.64 -4.05
CA ALA A 300 10.64 0.83 -2.77
C ALA A 300 10.90 2.26 -2.26
N LEU A 301 9.85 3.06 -2.23
CA LEU A 301 9.87 4.42 -1.71
C LEU A 301 9.54 4.36 -0.22
N LEU A 302 10.56 4.60 0.61
CA LEU A 302 10.50 4.44 2.06
C LEU A 302 10.31 5.81 2.72
N TYR A 303 9.37 5.89 3.65
CA TYR A 303 9.01 7.15 4.33
C TYR A 303 10.08 7.59 5.34
N ASP A 304 10.56 6.64 6.15
CA ASP A 304 11.58 6.90 7.18
C ASP A 304 13.00 6.67 6.66
N LYS A 305 13.96 6.72 7.58
CA LYS A 305 15.37 6.45 7.32
C LYS A 305 15.60 4.99 6.95
N LEU A 306 16.66 4.74 6.18
CA LEU A 306 16.99 3.39 5.71
C LEU A 306 17.22 2.39 6.86
N GLU A 307 17.73 2.84 8.00
CA GLU A 307 18.01 2.03 9.19
C GLU A 307 16.77 1.38 9.82
N GLU A 308 15.59 2.00 9.66
CA GLU A 308 14.31 1.49 10.18
C GLU A 308 13.80 0.27 9.40
N TYR A 309 14.34 0.03 8.19
CA TYR A 309 13.88 -1.01 7.27
C TYR A 309 14.88 -2.16 7.09
N LYS A 310 15.42 -2.69 8.20
CA LYS A 310 16.43 -3.78 8.20
C LYS A 310 16.10 -4.94 7.26
N LYS A 311 14.86 -5.44 7.33
CA LYS A 311 14.38 -6.54 6.48
C LYS A 311 14.36 -6.18 5.00
N ALA A 312 13.96 -4.95 4.65
CA ALA A 312 14.00 -4.50 3.26
C ALA A 312 15.45 -4.40 2.77
N LYS A 313 16.38 -3.91 3.60
CA LYS A 313 17.81 -3.86 3.29
C LYS A 313 18.36 -5.25 2.96
N ASP A 314 18.09 -6.24 3.81
CA ASP A 314 18.57 -7.61 3.61
C ASP A 314 18.06 -8.20 2.28
N LEU A 315 16.79 -7.96 1.95
CA LEU A 315 16.20 -8.38 0.68
C LEU A 315 16.86 -7.67 -0.53
N ALA A 316 17.11 -6.37 -0.43
CA ALA A 316 17.66 -5.57 -1.53
C ALA A 316 19.17 -5.79 -1.74
N LEU A 317 19.94 -6.09 -0.70
CA LEU A 317 21.35 -6.50 -0.82
C LEU A 317 21.50 -7.76 -1.70
N GLY A 318 20.56 -8.70 -1.56
CA GLY A 318 20.53 -9.89 -2.39
C GLY A 318 20.02 -9.67 -3.82
N ARG A 319 19.47 -8.48 -4.14
CA ARG A 319 18.67 -8.22 -5.35
C ARG A 319 18.99 -6.87 -5.99
N PRO A 320 19.89 -6.82 -6.99
CA PRO A 320 20.31 -5.55 -7.59
C PRO A 320 19.20 -4.82 -8.36
N ASN A 321 18.12 -5.52 -8.72
CA ASN A 321 16.93 -4.95 -9.36
C ASN A 321 15.84 -4.52 -8.37
N LEU A 322 16.08 -4.59 -7.06
CA LEU A 322 15.30 -3.92 -6.02
C LEU A 322 16.07 -2.71 -5.51
N SER A 323 15.56 -1.51 -5.78
CA SER A 323 16.12 -0.27 -5.24
C SER A 323 15.30 0.23 -4.07
N LEU A 324 15.94 0.51 -2.94
CA LEU A 324 15.33 1.18 -1.79
C LEU A 324 15.70 2.66 -1.85
N LEU A 325 14.71 3.54 -1.78
CA LEU A 325 14.90 4.98 -1.75
C LEU A 325 14.25 5.50 -0.47
N ALA A 326 15.07 5.76 0.55
CA ALA A 326 14.67 6.21 1.88
C ALA A 326 14.99 7.69 2.07
N ARG A 327 14.51 8.27 3.17
CA ARG A 327 14.63 9.70 3.43
C ARG A 327 16.08 10.20 3.43
N ASP A 328 16.99 9.46 4.05
CA ASP A 328 18.39 9.83 4.32
C ASP A 328 19.42 9.13 3.40
N GLY A 329 18.99 8.10 2.68
CA GLY A 329 19.83 7.32 1.80
C GLY A 329 19.04 6.33 0.97
N GLY A 330 19.75 5.45 0.29
CA GLY A 330 19.13 4.39 -0.49
C GLY A 330 20.01 3.18 -0.61
N LEU A 331 19.46 2.12 -1.17
CA LEU A 331 20.18 0.94 -1.59
C LEU A 331 19.87 0.74 -3.07
N VAL A 332 20.83 1.05 -3.93
CA VAL A 332 20.66 1.04 -5.39
C VAL A 332 21.64 0.04 -5.97
N SER A 333 21.13 -0.91 -6.77
CA SER A 333 21.96 -1.94 -7.41
C SER A 333 22.83 -2.73 -6.41
N GLY A 334 22.29 -3.02 -5.22
CA GLY A 334 23.00 -3.77 -4.17
C GLY A 334 24.02 -2.95 -3.37
N GLN A 335 24.10 -1.62 -3.59
CA GLN A 335 25.02 -0.74 -2.86
C GLN A 335 24.26 0.26 -2.00
N GLU A 336 24.62 0.35 -0.72
CA GLU A 336 24.14 1.42 0.14
C GLU A 336 24.75 2.76 -0.28
N VAL A 337 23.90 3.77 -0.33
CA VAL A 337 24.22 5.13 -0.75
C VAL A 337 23.65 6.07 0.29
N GLN A 338 24.48 6.99 0.78
CA GLN A 338 23.97 8.14 1.53
C GLN A 338 23.78 9.32 0.60
N TRP A 339 22.72 10.09 0.86
CA TRP A 339 22.47 11.28 0.07
C TRP A 339 23.48 12.38 0.37
N PRO A 340 23.89 13.17 -0.64
CA PRO A 340 24.95 14.15 -0.47
C PRO A 340 24.50 15.33 0.41
N GLU A 341 25.46 15.90 1.13
CA GLU A 341 25.38 17.24 1.68
C GLU A 341 25.88 18.24 0.62
N LYS A 342 25.21 19.39 0.51
CA LYS A 342 25.57 20.47 -0.41
C LYS A 342 25.61 21.79 0.32
N ASP A 343 26.52 22.66 -0.07
CA ASP A 343 26.50 24.06 0.39
C ASP A 343 25.25 24.75 -0.14
N SER A 344 24.64 25.66 0.64
CA SER A 344 23.37 26.33 0.31
C SER A 344 23.35 26.94 -1.09
N GLU A 345 24.47 27.53 -1.53
CA GLU A 345 24.64 28.14 -2.86
C GLU A 345 24.65 27.13 -4.02
N SER A 346 24.92 25.86 -3.73
CA SER A 346 25.02 24.77 -4.71
C SER A 346 23.75 23.91 -4.81
N VAL A 347 22.75 24.21 -3.97
CA VAL A 347 21.44 23.57 -4.04
C VAL A 347 20.72 24.06 -5.30
N PRO A 348 20.16 23.15 -6.12
CA PRO A 348 19.40 23.55 -7.30
C PRO A 348 18.27 24.51 -6.92
N THR A 349 18.15 25.62 -7.63
CA THR A 349 17.11 26.63 -7.41
C THR A 349 15.71 26.16 -7.84
N ASN A 350 15.63 25.13 -8.69
CA ASN A 350 14.38 24.48 -9.02
C ASN A 350 14.05 23.44 -7.96
N ASN A 351 12.96 23.68 -7.21
CA ASN A 351 12.34 22.68 -6.34
C ASN A 351 11.87 21.50 -7.20
N MET A 352 12.68 20.44 -7.25
CA MET A 352 12.29 19.19 -7.90
C MET A 352 11.40 18.41 -6.94
N THR A 353 10.15 18.15 -7.33
CA THR A 353 9.24 17.33 -6.53
C THR A 353 9.84 15.95 -6.31
N GLY A 354 9.87 15.52 -5.05
CA GLY A 354 10.53 14.30 -4.60
C GLY A 354 11.86 14.50 -3.88
N LEU A 355 12.40 15.73 -3.83
CA LEU A 355 13.58 16.08 -3.04
C LEU A 355 13.36 17.34 -2.23
N ASP A 356 13.87 17.33 -1.00
CA ASP A 356 13.97 18.50 -0.13
C ASP A 356 15.42 18.68 0.33
N TRP A 357 15.79 19.92 0.67
CA TRP A 357 17.14 20.32 1.07
C TRP A 357 17.11 21.16 2.35
N PRO A 358 16.72 20.58 3.49
CA PRO A 358 16.72 21.31 4.74
C PRO A 358 18.14 21.66 5.21
N PRO A 359 18.29 22.76 5.97
CA PRO A 359 19.56 23.10 6.60
C PRO A 359 19.94 22.03 7.63
N ILE A 360 21.23 21.67 7.68
CA ILE A 360 21.76 20.72 8.67
C ILE A 360 21.69 21.32 10.08
N ASP A 361 22.03 22.60 10.20
CA ASP A 361 21.84 23.39 11.41
C ASP A 361 20.69 24.38 11.18
N PRO A 362 19.53 24.22 11.87
CA PRO A 362 18.42 25.16 11.76
C PRO A 362 18.77 26.61 12.14
N ALA A 363 19.86 26.84 12.89
CA ALA A 363 20.33 28.17 13.25
C ALA A 363 21.23 28.83 12.18
N ASP A 364 21.68 28.06 11.18
CA ASP A 364 22.55 28.52 10.08
C ASP A 364 21.92 28.22 8.72
N GLU A 365 20.99 29.08 8.28
CA GLU A 365 20.28 28.94 6.99
C GLU A 365 21.20 29.05 5.75
N GLN A 366 22.41 29.59 5.93
CA GLN A 366 23.42 29.78 4.88
C GLN A 366 24.45 28.63 4.86
N GLY A 367 24.41 27.76 5.87
CA GLY A 367 25.28 26.60 6.00
C GLY A 367 24.95 25.46 5.05
N LYS A 368 25.47 24.28 5.39
CA LYS A 368 25.25 23.06 4.60
C LYS A 368 23.80 22.59 4.70
N ARG A 369 23.30 22.06 3.59
CA ARG A 369 21.99 21.43 3.47
C ARG A 369 22.16 19.94 3.18
N ILE A 370 21.31 19.13 3.78
CA ILE A 370 21.26 17.69 3.54
C ILE A 370 20.15 17.38 2.55
N THR A 371 20.37 16.44 1.63
CA THR A 371 19.29 16.02 0.74
C THR A 371 18.35 15.05 1.45
N HIS A 372 17.06 15.31 1.40
CA HIS A 372 16.02 14.37 1.78
C HIS A 372 15.25 13.89 0.55
N PHE A 373 15.08 12.57 0.43
CA PHE A 373 14.18 11.99 -0.55
C PHE A 373 12.76 11.93 0.01
N THR A 374 11.79 12.54 -0.66
CA THR A 374 10.43 12.75 -0.10
C THR A 374 9.36 11.88 -0.73
N LEU A 375 9.61 11.19 -1.84
CA LEU A 375 8.61 10.33 -2.51
C LEU A 375 8.20 9.09 -1.71
N GLY A 376 8.85 8.84 -0.56
CA GLY A 376 8.39 7.86 0.42
C GLY A 376 7.07 8.26 1.10
N ASP A 377 6.76 9.57 1.14
CA ASP A 377 5.44 10.06 1.50
C ASP A 377 4.49 9.95 0.31
N PHE A 378 3.38 9.22 0.48
CA PHE A 378 2.38 9.06 -0.56
C PHE A 378 1.76 10.40 -0.98
N ALA A 379 1.72 11.41 -0.09
CA ALA A 379 1.29 12.75 -0.46
C ALA A 379 2.21 13.42 -1.48
N GLU A 380 3.52 13.32 -1.28
CA GLU A 380 4.53 13.83 -2.21
C GLU A 380 4.57 13.01 -3.50
N LEU A 381 4.42 11.67 -3.42
CA LEU A 381 4.26 10.83 -4.61
C LEU A 381 3.02 11.24 -5.42
N GLY A 382 1.90 11.54 -4.76
CA GLY A 382 0.71 12.04 -5.42
C GLY A 382 0.94 13.34 -6.18
N LYS A 383 1.67 14.30 -5.59
CA LYS A 383 2.07 15.54 -6.28
C LYS A 383 2.97 15.25 -7.48
N PHE A 384 3.95 14.38 -7.30
CA PHE A 384 4.86 13.95 -8.35
C PHE A 384 4.10 13.34 -9.54
N LEU A 385 3.20 12.39 -9.30
CA LEU A 385 2.37 11.78 -10.35
C LEU A 385 1.51 12.83 -11.09
N ARG A 386 0.99 13.83 -10.37
CA ARG A 386 0.19 14.92 -10.96
C ARG A 386 1.03 15.80 -11.90
N GLU A 387 2.27 16.08 -11.54
CA GLU A 387 3.21 16.84 -12.39
C GLU A 387 3.54 16.09 -13.68
N LEU A 388 3.72 14.77 -13.61
CA LEU A 388 3.95 13.94 -14.81
C LEU A 388 2.80 14.09 -15.82
N VAL A 389 1.56 14.14 -15.34
CA VAL A 389 0.39 14.36 -16.22
C VAL A 389 0.45 15.72 -16.92
N GLY A 390 0.86 16.76 -16.21
CA GLY A 390 1.05 18.10 -16.79
C GLY A 390 2.09 18.09 -17.92
N GLN A 391 3.22 17.43 -17.70
CA GLN A 391 4.29 17.32 -18.68
C GLN A 391 3.87 16.49 -19.91
N SER A 392 3.20 15.35 -19.71
CA SER A 392 2.73 14.50 -20.81
C SER A 392 1.75 15.24 -21.73
N ARG A 393 0.84 16.05 -21.16
CA ARG A 393 -0.11 16.85 -21.95
C ARG A 393 0.60 17.92 -22.79
N GLN A 394 1.56 18.64 -22.21
CA GLN A 394 2.36 19.62 -22.94
C GLN A 394 3.16 18.99 -24.10
N SER A 395 3.73 17.79 -23.90
CA SER A 395 4.44 17.08 -24.97
C SER A 395 3.53 16.66 -26.12
N LEU A 396 2.30 16.21 -25.82
CA LEU A 396 1.31 15.82 -26.84
C LEU A 396 0.83 17.04 -27.64
N GLU A 397 0.58 18.17 -26.98
CA GLU A 397 0.21 19.43 -27.64
C GLU A 397 1.32 19.94 -28.56
N ALA A 398 2.59 19.85 -28.15
CA ALA A 398 3.73 20.24 -28.98
C ALA A 398 3.88 19.33 -30.22
N THR A 399 3.68 18.02 -30.06
CA THR A 399 3.82 17.04 -31.16
C THR A 399 2.69 17.17 -32.19
N ASN A 400 1.49 17.62 -31.77
CA ASN A 400 0.35 17.84 -32.67
C ASN A 400 0.37 19.22 -33.36
N ALA A 401 1.28 20.12 -32.97
CA ALA A 401 1.43 21.45 -33.54
C ALA A 401 2.51 21.53 -34.63
N GLU A 402 3.31 20.48 -34.80
CA GLU A 402 4.25 20.25 -35.91
C GLU A 402 3.59 19.40 -37.00
#